data_AF-A0A536M225-F1
#
_entry.id   AF-A0A536M225-F1
#
_cell.length_a   1.000
_cell.length_b   1.000
_cell.length_c   1.000
_cell.angle_alpha   90.00
_cell.angle_beta   90.00
_cell.angle_gamma   90.00
#
_symmetry.space_group_name_H-M   'P 1'
#
loop_
_entity.id
_entity.type
_entity.pdbx_description
1 polymer ?
#
loop_
_entity_poly.entity_id
_entity_poly.type
_entity_poly.pdbx_seq_one_letter_code
_entity_poly.pdbx_strand_id
1 'polypeptide(L)'
;MRFRNAPRGVVAGCALARRAGARPGARWRAAGGVVSAGRAVPGGVRVLWDDVLSAGERSGCADRDRPANAAGGRGPGVRFLTRETEAFLRKARESLASAEADVRAGRSNSAANRAYYAAFQASVAILIENGIRPRGDAWDHRFVISQVSGKLIRRRKVLPALLKGKLDRLLKLRLVADYREASVSRGDAKEALREARQVVDAIATKLER
;
A
#
# COMPACT_ATOMS: atom_id res chain seq x y z
N MET A 1 7.84 22.51 64.50
CA MET A 1 6.89 23.63 64.47
C MET A 1 5.73 23.31 63.52
N ARG A 2 4.51 23.79 63.79
CA ARG A 2 3.29 23.59 62.98
C ARG A 2 2.73 24.95 62.55
N PHE A 3 2.23 25.08 61.32
CA PHE A 3 1.07 25.90 60.89
C PHE A 3 0.63 25.29 59.53
N ARG A 4 -0.60 24.78 59.29
CA ARG A 4 -1.94 25.43 59.22
C ARG A 4 -1.98 26.53 58.13
N ASN A 5 -2.97 26.63 57.23
CA ASN A 5 -4.31 26.01 57.14
C ASN A 5 -4.84 25.99 55.68
N ALA A 6 -5.90 25.21 55.43
CA ALA A 6 -6.81 25.35 54.27
C ALA A 6 -8.10 26.10 54.67
N PRO A 7 -8.96 26.53 53.72
CA PRO A 7 -10.22 25.79 53.45
C PRO A 7 -10.54 25.70 51.93
N ARG A 8 -11.09 24.60 51.40
CA ARG A 8 -12.49 24.08 51.47
C ARG A 8 -13.57 25.04 50.92
N GLY A 9 -14.21 24.62 49.81
CA GLY A 9 -15.45 25.18 49.27
C GLY A 9 -16.38 24.07 48.75
N VAL A 10 -17.65 24.11 49.16
CA VAL A 10 -18.75 23.13 48.98
C VAL A 10 -20.05 23.97 49.10
N VAL A 11 -21.25 23.72 48.53
CA VAL A 11 -22.01 22.48 48.21
C VAL A 11 -23.02 22.73 47.06
N ALA A 12 -23.56 21.65 46.48
CA ALA A 12 -24.89 21.55 45.86
C ALA A 12 -25.13 22.26 44.49
N GLY A 13 -26.08 21.81 43.65
CA GLY A 13 -26.91 20.60 43.70
C GLY A 13 -28.14 20.68 42.76
N CYS A 14 -28.76 19.53 42.42
CA CYS A 14 -30.04 19.36 41.69
C CYS A 14 -30.10 19.92 40.23
N ALA A 15 -30.65 19.23 39.22
CA ALA A 15 -32.00 18.67 39.19
C ALA A 15 -32.21 17.57 38.12
N LEU A 16 -33.31 16.81 38.25
CA LEU A 16 -33.75 15.74 37.34
C LEU A 16 -34.68 16.24 36.23
N ALA A 17 -34.62 15.60 35.05
CA ALA A 17 -35.76 15.39 34.14
C ALA A 17 -35.61 14.00 33.48
N ARG A 18 -36.33 12.96 33.91
CA ARG A 18 -37.64 12.49 33.37
C ARG A 18 -37.61 12.29 31.84
N ARG A 19 -37.41 11.05 31.37
CA ARG A 19 -38.43 10.00 31.10
C ARG A 19 -39.28 10.21 29.83
N ALA A 20 -38.91 9.46 28.80
CA ALA A 20 -39.83 8.74 27.90
C ALA A 20 -39.23 7.32 27.72
N GLY A 21 -40.00 6.23 27.54
CA GLY A 21 -41.45 6.15 27.38
C GLY A 21 -41.85 4.97 26.49
N ALA A 22 -41.31 3.76 26.73
CA ALA A 22 -41.62 2.57 25.92
C ALA A 22 -42.17 1.45 26.82
N ARG A 23 -43.38 0.95 26.49
CA ARG A 23 -44.04 -0.16 27.18
C ARG A 23 -43.60 -1.52 26.58
N PRO A 24 -43.54 -2.60 27.37
CA PRO A 24 -43.24 -3.94 26.87
C PRO A 24 -44.49 -4.64 26.33
N GLY A 25 -44.34 -5.50 25.32
CA GLY A 25 -45.38 -6.48 24.95
C GLY A 25 -45.53 -6.78 23.46
N ALA A 26 -44.67 -7.65 22.92
CA ALA A 26 -44.99 -8.45 21.73
C ALA A 26 -44.34 -9.83 21.85
N ARG A 27 -45.14 -10.90 21.65
CA ARG A 27 -44.70 -12.29 21.80
C ARG A 27 -43.96 -12.80 20.57
N TRP A 28 -43.05 -13.74 20.82
CA TRP A 28 -42.36 -14.54 19.81
C TRP A 28 -43.32 -15.35 18.93
N ARG A 29 -43.02 -15.44 17.63
CA ARG A 29 -43.20 -16.65 16.82
C ARG A 29 -41.91 -16.91 16.03
N ALA A 30 -41.52 -18.16 15.93
CA ALA A 30 -40.26 -18.58 15.33
C ALA A 30 -40.45 -19.16 13.93
N ALA A 31 -39.57 -18.76 13.02
CA ALA A 31 -39.07 -19.47 11.86
C ALA A 31 -37.72 -18.78 11.55
N GLY A 32 -36.57 -19.44 11.44
CA GLY A 32 -36.29 -20.81 11.04
C GLY A 32 -35.11 -20.69 10.08
N GLY A 33 -33.89 -20.88 10.56
CA GLY A 33 -32.68 -20.58 9.78
C GLY A 33 -31.41 -20.68 10.61
N VAL A 34 -30.76 -21.84 10.57
CA VAL A 34 -29.45 -22.05 11.23
C VAL A 34 -28.37 -21.41 10.37
N VAL A 35 -27.62 -20.45 10.92
CA VAL A 35 -26.33 -20.01 10.38
C VAL A 35 -25.31 -20.04 11.51
N SER A 36 -24.24 -20.81 11.32
CA SER A 36 -23.24 -21.06 12.35
C SER A 36 -22.38 -19.82 12.63
N ALA A 37 -21.98 -19.64 13.90
CA ALA A 37 -21.34 -18.43 14.38
C ALA A 37 -19.85 -18.32 13.97
N GLY A 38 -19.58 -17.61 12.87
CA GLY A 38 -18.25 -17.07 12.60
C GLY A 38 -17.99 -15.84 13.48
N ARG A 39 -16.92 -15.85 14.29
CA ARG A 39 -16.53 -14.69 15.12
C ARG A 39 -16.27 -13.46 14.24
N ALA A 40 -17.01 -12.38 14.48
CA ALA A 40 -16.76 -11.10 13.84
C ALA A 40 -15.44 -10.49 14.34
N VAL A 41 -14.59 -10.06 13.42
CA VAL A 41 -13.45 -9.17 13.70
C VAL A 41 -13.88 -7.74 13.40
N PRO A 42 -14.02 -6.85 14.39
CA PRO A 42 -14.38 -5.45 14.14
C PRO A 42 -13.16 -4.70 13.57
N GLY A 43 -13.37 -3.92 12.49
CA GLY A 43 -12.35 -3.02 11.92
C GLY A 43 -12.07 -3.13 10.41
N GLY A 44 -12.73 -4.02 9.69
CA GLY A 44 -12.49 -4.21 8.25
C GLY A 44 -13.13 -3.12 7.36
N VAL A 45 -12.44 -2.00 7.13
CA VAL A 45 -12.88 -0.99 6.14
C VAL A 45 -12.73 -1.53 4.71
N ARG A 46 -13.86 -1.75 4.04
CA ARG A 46 -13.94 -2.20 2.65
C ARG A 46 -13.78 -1.00 1.71
N VAL A 47 -12.55 -0.69 1.32
CA VAL A 47 -12.26 0.43 0.39
C VAL A 47 -12.71 0.06 -1.03
N LEU A 48 -13.72 0.76 -1.55
CA LEU A 48 -14.06 0.79 -2.98
C LEU A 48 -13.02 1.63 -3.74
N TRP A 49 -12.76 1.30 -5.00
CA TRP A 49 -11.56 1.76 -5.73
C TRP A 49 -11.75 3.02 -6.58
N ASP A 50 -12.96 3.60 -6.59
CA ASP A 50 -13.40 4.38 -7.75
C ASP A 50 -13.49 5.90 -7.52
N ASP A 51 -13.41 6.38 -6.28
CA ASP A 51 -13.65 7.79 -5.93
C ASP A 51 -12.40 8.69 -5.84
N VAL A 52 -11.23 8.23 -6.31
CA VAL A 52 -10.01 9.07 -6.36
C VAL A 52 -9.31 8.92 -7.71
N LEU A 53 -9.03 10.07 -8.35
CA LEU A 53 -8.40 10.29 -9.67
C LEU A 53 -9.35 10.42 -10.89
N SER A 54 -10.23 11.43 -10.85
CA SER A 54 -10.80 12.07 -12.06
C SER A 54 -10.27 13.50 -12.21
N ALA A 55 -9.08 13.65 -12.78
CA ALA A 55 -8.51 14.91 -13.27
C ALA A 55 -7.25 14.66 -14.12
N GLY A 56 -7.42 14.15 -15.35
CA GLY A 56 -6.53 14.51 -16.47
C GLY A 56 -7.08 15.82 -17.05
N GLU A 57 -6.26 16.79 -17.43
CA GLU A 57 -5.68 16.97 -18.77
C GLU A 57 -5.24 18.46 -18.84
N ARG A 58 -4.29 18.96 -19.65
CA ARG A 58 -3.45 18.48 -20.76
C ARG A 58 -2.20 19.38 -20.75
N SER A 59 -1.05 18.88 -21.17
CA SER A 59 -0.06 19.73 -21.87
C SER A 59 0.75 18.85 -22.81
N GLY A 60 0.82 19.23 -24.07
CA GLY A 60 1.49 18.47 -25.11
C GLY A 60 2.74 19.19 -25.59
N CYS A 61 3.85 18.46 -25.67
CA CYS A 61 4.91 18.74 -26.63
C CYS A 61 5.12 17.47 -27.43
N ALA A 62 5.04 17.58 -28.75
CA ALA A 62 5.46 16.51 -29.64
C ALA A 62 6.98 16.44 -29.63
N ASP A 63 7.54 15.24 -29.53
CA ASP A 63 8.91 15.01 -29.96
C ASP A 63 8.94 13.84 -30.94
N ARG A 64 9.44 14.10 -32.15
CA ARG A 64 9.46 13.17 -33.27
C ARG A 64 10.90 12.69 -33.46
N ASP A 65 11.33 11.74 -32.64
CA ASP A 65 12.45 10.87 -33.02
C ASP A 65 12.42 9.54 -32.26
N ARG A 66 12.16 8.45 -32.99
CA ARG A 66 12.39 7.09 -32.52
C ARG A 66 12.69 6.18 -33.73
N PRO A 67 13.96 5.79 -33.95
CA PRO A 67 14.30 4.90 -35.05
C PRO A 67 13.67 3.52 -34.87
N ALA A 68 13.26 2.92 -35.98
CA ALA A 68 12.68 1.59 -36.02
C ALA A 68 13.78 0.50 -36.00
N ASN A 69 13.45 -0.65 -35.39
CA ASN A 69 14.13 -1.94 -35.46
C ASN A 69 15.65 -2.03 -35.17
N ALA A 70 15.95 -2.83 -34.12
CA ALA A 70 17.18 -3.62 -34.07
C ALA A 70 16.83 -5.07 -33.71
N ALA A 71 16.40 -5.84 -34.71
CA ALA A 71 16.30 -7.30 -34.61
C ALA A 71 17.70 -7.92 -34.74
N GLY A 72 18.51 -7.78 -33.68
CA GLY A 72 19.85 -8.37 -33.59
C GLY A 72 19.82 -9.75 -32.93
N GLY A 73 20.36 -10.76 -33.60
CA GLY A 73 20.55 -12.10 -33.03
C GLY A 73 21.48 -12.07 -31.82
N ARG A 74 21.22 -12.93 -30.82
CA ARG A 74 22.04 -13.05 -29.62
C ARG A 74 22.64 -14.45 -29.52
N GLY A 75 23.97 -14.52 -29.57
CA GLY A 75 24.72 -15.69 -29.12
C GLY A 75 24.67 -15.86 -27.58
N PRO A 76 25.29 -16.93 -27.05
CA PRO A 76 25.29 -17.20 -25.61
C PRO A 76 26.30 -16.30 -24.88
N GLY A 77 25.92 -15.46 -23.91
CA GLY A 77 24.55 -15.21 -23.44
C GLY A 77 24.45 -14.23 -22.26
N VAL A 78 25.38 -13.27 -22.11
CA VAL A 78 25.31 -12.27 -21.03
C VAL A 78 24.12 -11.34 -21.29
N ARG A 79 23.07 -11.46 -20.49
CA ARG A 79 21.86 -10.63 -20.61
C ARG A 79 22.07 -9.30 -19.89
N PHE A 80 22.53 -8.29 -20.64
CA PHE A 80 22.57 -6.92 -20.15
C PHE A 80 21.16 -6.37 -19.92
N LEU A 81 20.94 -5.75 -18.76
CA LEU A 81 19.71 -5.02 -18.46
C LEU A 81 19.66 -3.71 -19.25
N THR A 82 18.47 -3.18 -19.49
CA THR A 82 18.36 -1.82 -20.05
C THR A 82 18.79 -0.79 -19.00
N ARG A 83 19.44 0.32 -19.43
CA ARG A 83 19.81 1.44 -18.53
C ARG A 83 18.62 1.98 -17.72
N GLU A 84 17.42 1.91 -18.28
CA GLU A 84 16.18 2.31 -17.60
C GLU A 84 15.81 1.29 -16.50
N THR A 85 15.89 -0.02 -16.79
CA THR A 85 15.74 -1.10 -15.81
C THR A 85 16.70 -0.90 -14.62
N GLU A 86 17.98 -0.66 -14.89
CA GLU A 86 19.02 -0.42 -13.88
C GLU A 86 18.72 0.83 -13.03
N ALA A 87 18.33 1.93 -13.68
CA ALA A 87 17.99 3.18 -12.99
C ALA A 87 16.80 3.01 -12.05
N PHE A 88 15.76 2.27 -12.44
CA PHE A 88 14.63 1.96 -11.56
C PHE A 88 15.00 0.99 -10.43
N LEU A 89 15.84 -0.02 -10.70
CA LEU A 89 16.30 -0.95 -9.66
C LEU A 89 17.20 -0.26 -8.62
N ARG A 90 18.05 0.70 -9.05
CA ARG A 90 18.84 1.55 -8.15
C ARG A 90 17.94 2.41 -7.25
N LYS A 91 16.96 3.11 -7.82
CA LYS A 91 15.97 3.89 -7.05
C LYS A 91 15.20 3.02 -6.05
N ALA A 92 14.84 1.80 -6.45
CA ALA A 92 14.15 0.85 -5.57
C ALA A 92 15.00 0.48 -4.33
N ARG A 93 16.30 0.19 -4.54
CA ARG A 93 17.26 -0.08 -3.47
C ARG A 93 17.44 1.11 -2.52
N GLU A 94 17.54 2.32 -3.07
CA GLU A 94 17.65 3.59 -2.32
C GLU A 94 16.40 3.88 -1.47
N SER A 95 15.21 3.72 -2.06
CA SER A 95 13.93 3.85 -1.34
C SER A 95 13.80 2.80 -0.23
N LEU A 96 14.31 1.59 -0.43
CA LEU A 96 14.26 0.53 0.57
C LEU A 96 15.19 0.81 1.75
N ALA A 97 16.42 1.26 1.48
CA ALA A 97 17.35 1.72 2.53
C ALA A 97 16.78 2.92 3.32
N SER A 98 16.04 3.81 2.65
CA SER A 98 15.32 4.91 3.30
C SER A 98 14.22 4.39 4.23
N ALA A 99 13.42 3.43 3.78
CA ALA A 99 12.38 2.79 4.61
C ALA A 99 12.95 2.11 5.86
N GLU A 100 14.12 1.46 5.74
CA GLU A 100 14.83 0.87 6.88
C GLU A 100 15.31 1.93 7.89
N ALA A 101 15.86 3.05 7.40
CA ALA A 101 16.24 4.16 8.26
C ALA A 101 15.02 4.77 8.98
N ASP A 102 13.89 4.91 8.29
CA ASP A 102 12.64 5.41 8.86
C ASP A 102 12.05 4.47 9.91
N VAL A 103 12.08 3.15 9.70
CA VAL A 103 11.68 2.16 10.72
C VAL A 103 12.58 2.24 11.96
N ARG A 104 13.90 2.39 11.79
CA ARG A 104 14.83 2.57 12.91
C ARG A 104 14.58 3.87 13.68
N ALA A 105 14.28 4.96 12.97
CA ALA A 105 13.96 6.26 13.55
C ALA A 105 12.51 6.38 14.08
N GLY A 106 11.69 5.34 13.94
CA GLY A 106 10.29 5.34 14.37
C GLY A 106 9.34 6.18 13.50
N ARG A 107 9.76 6.60 12.29
CA ARG A 107 9.00 7.44 11.36
C ARG A 107 8.02 6.61 10.52
N SER A 108 7.00 6.02 11.16
CA SER A 108 6.11 5.01 10.55
C SER A 108 5.47 5.42 9.21
N ASN A 109 4.95 6.65 9.09
CA ASN A 109 4.33 7.12 7.84
C ASN A 109 5.35 7.21 6.69
N SER A 110 6.53 7.79 6.97
CA SER A 110 7.64 7.86 6.00
C SER A 110 8.13 6.46 5.60
N ALA A 111 8.27 5.54 6.57
CA ALA A 111 8.63 4.15 6.31
C ALA A 111 7.65 3.45 5.36
N ALA A 112 6.33 3.62 5.57
CA ALA A 112 5.30 3.03 4.71
C ALA A 112 5.32 3.61 3.29
N ASN A 113 5.48 4.93 3.16
CA ASN A 113 5.64 5.61 1.88
C ASN A 113 6.88 5.09 1.11
N ARG A 114 8.05 5.07 1.76
CA ARG A 114 9.32 4.60 1.17
C ARG A 114 9.29 3.12 0.82
N ALA A 115 8.68 2.27 1.66
CA ALA A 115 8.48 0.86 1.39
C ALA A 115 7.61 0.62 0.15
N TYR A 116 6.53 1.39 -0.03
CA TYR A 116 5.74 1.34 -1.27
C TYR A 116 6.58 1.71 -2.49
N TYR A 117 7.30 2.84 -2.45
CA TYR A 117 8.08 3.30 -3.59
C TYR A 117 9.21 2.34 -3.98
N ALA A 118 9.86 1.69 -3.00
CA ALA A 118 10.82 0.63 -3.25
C ALA A 118 10.22 -0.52 -4.08
N ALA A 119 9.09 -1.07 -3.62
CA ALA A 119 8.40 -2.16 -4.31
C ALA A 119 7.85 -1.75 -5.68
N PHE A 120 7.34 -0.51 -5.79
CA PHE A 120 6.82 0.06 -7.04
C PHE A 120 7.93 0.29 -8.09
N GLN A 121 9.08 0.85 -7.70
CA GLN A 121 10.18 1.11 -8.63
C GLN A 121 10.82 -0.20 -9.13
N ALA A 122 10.99 -1.20 -8.26
CA ALA A 122 11.40 -2.53 -8.70
C ALA A 122 10.36 -3.15 -9.65
N SER A 123 9.07 -2.98 -9.35
CA SER A 123 7.96 -3.43 -10.21
C SER A 123 7.98 -2.78 -11.60
N VAL A 124 8.34 -1.50 -11.69
CA VAL A 124 8.58 -0.83 -12.98
C VAL A 124 9.75 -1.48 -13.73
N ALA A 125 10.89 -1.70 -13.05
CA ALA A 125 12.08 -2.30 -13.66
C ALA A 125 11.79 -3.67 -14.32
N ILE A 126 11.08 -4.57 -13.61
CA ILE A 126 10.73 -5.90 -14.17
C ILE A 126 9.67 -5.83 -15.28
N LEU A 127 8.79 -4.82 -15.28
CA LEU A 127 7.82 -4.61 -16.37
C LEU A 127 8.52 -4.14 -17.65
N ILE A 128 9.48 -3.21 -17.54
CA ILE A 128 10.36 -2.76 -18.63
C ILE A 128 11.06 -3.96 -19.27
N GLU A 129 11.75 -4.77 -18.46
CA GLU A 129 12.51 -5.95 -18.91
C GLU A 129 11.64 -7.08 -19.49
N ASN A 130 10.31 -7.00 -19.30
CA ASN A 130 9.32 -7.92 -19.85
C ASN A 130 8.53 -7.36 -21.05
N GLY A 131 8.93 -6.19 -21.56
CA GLY A 131 8.29 -5.50 -22.68
C GLY A 131 6.88 -4.97 -22.36
N ILE A 132 6.59 -4.69 -21.08
CA ILE A 132 5.27 -4.21 -20.64
C ILE A 132 5.38 -2.72 -20.29
N ARG A 133 4.79 -1.87 -21.13
CA ARG A 133 4.75 -0.41 -20.98
C ARG A 133 3.32 0.10 -20.77
N PRO A 134 3.13 1.22 -20.04
CA PRO A 134 1.89 2.00 -20.09
C PRO A 134 1.67 2.60 -21.49
N ARG A 135 0.47 3.14 -21.76
CA ARG A 135 0.11 3.76 -23.05
C ARG A 135 0.60 5.21 -23.23
N GLY A 136 1.16 5.80 -22.18
CA GLY A 136 1.84 7.10 -22.20
C GLY A 136 3.03 7.06 -21.24
N ASP A 137 3.67 8.20 -20.98
CA ASP A 137 4.99 8.22 -20.33
C ASP A 137 4.95 8.01 -18.80
N ALA A 138 3.77 8.12 -18.18
CA ALA A 138 3.59 7.95 -16.74
C ALA A 138 3.35 6.49 -16.32
N TRP A 139 4.07 6.04 -15.30
CA TRP A 139 3.82 4.77 -14.63
C TRP A 139 2.70 4.91 -13.59
N ASP A 140 1.47 4.61 -14.00
CA ASP A 140 0.32 4.59 -13.08
C ASP A 140 0.40 3.46 -12.05
N HIS A 141 -0.05 3.76 -10.82
CA HIS A 141 -0.08 2.82 -9.70
C HIS A 141 -1.03 1.64 -9.94
N ARG A 142 -2.25 1.86 -10.47
CA ARG A 142 -3.21 0.78 -10.76
C ARG A 142 -2.67 -0.12 -11.88
N PHE A 143 -2.08 0.47 -12.92
CA PHE A 143 -1.43 -0.22 -14.03
C PHE A 143 -0.31 -1.14 -13.53
N VAL A 144 0.68 -0.63 -12.79
CA VAL A 144 1.82 -1.43 -12.32
C VAL A 144 1.36 -2.61 -11.46
N ILE A 145 0.47 -2.37 -10.49
CA ILE A 145 -0.10 -3.42 -9.62
C ILE A 145 -0.81 -4.50 -10.45
N SER A 146 -1.63 -4.08 -11.41
CA SER A 146 -2.38 -4.96 -12.32
C SER A 146 -1.45 -5.78 -13.22
N GLN A 147 -0.44 -5.16 -13.83
CA GLN A 147 0.48 -5.87 -14.74
C GLN A 147 1.38 -6.86 -13.99
N VAL A 148 1.95 -6.49 -12.84
CA VAL A 148 2.74 -7.42 -12.01
C VAL A 148 1.86 -8.59 -11.56
N SER A 149 0.71 -8.30 -10.95
CA SER A 149 -0.15 -9.33 -10.37
C SER A 149 -0.85 -10.20 -11.42
N GLY A 150 -1.18 -9.65 -12.59
CA GLY A 150 -1.89 -10.33 -13.67
C GLY A 150 -0.95 -11.04 -14.65
N LYS A 151 0.03 -10.31 -15.21
CA LYS A 151 0.95 -10.87 -16.21
C LYS A 151 2.13 -11.58 -15.57
N LEU A 152 2.87 -10.94 -14.67
CA LEU A 152 4.16 -11.50 -14.20
C LEU A 152 4.00 -12.59 -13.14
N ILE A 153 3.06 -12.47 -12.20
CA ILE A 153 2.80 -13.48 -11.17
C ILE A 153 1.86 -14.57 -11.70
N ARG A 154 0.62 -14.23 -12.10
CA ARG A 154 -0.40 -15.23 -12.44
C ARG A 154 -0.16 -15.92 -13.79
N ARG A 155 -0.05 -15.17 -14.89
CA ARG A 155 -0.03 -15.75 -16.26
C ARG A 155 1.35 -16.28 -16.67
N ARG A 156 2.39 -15.45 -16.62
CA ARG A 156 3.75 -15.79 -17.08
C ARG A 156 4.61 -16.51 -16.01
N LYS A 157 4.21 -16.49 -14.74
CA LYS A 157 4.94 -17.09 -13.60
C LYS A 157 6.43 -16.65 -13.51
N VAL A 158 6.72 -15.42 -13.95
CA VAL A 158 8.05 -14.79 -13.91
C VAL A 158 8.46 -14.46 -12.48
N LEU A 159 7.49 -14.12 -11.64
CA LEU A 159 7.66 -13.77 -10.23
C LEU A 159 6.89 -14.75 -9.33
N PRO A 160 7.40 -15.05 -8.12
CA PRO A 160 6.81 -16.07 -7.26
C PRO A 160 5.42 -15.68 -6.72
N ALA A 161 4.55 -16.67 -6.58
CA ALA A 161 3.17 -16.49 -6.14
C ALA A 161 3.02 -15.81 -4.76
N LEU A 162 4.05 -15.94 -3.89
CA LEU A 162 4.09 -15.32 -2.56
C LEU A 162 4.04 -13.78 -2.59
N LEU A 163 4.36 -13.14 -3.71
CA LEU A 163 4.29 -11.68 -3.86
C LEU A 163 2.88 -11.16 -4.18
N LYS A 164 1.92 -12.06 -4.45
CA LYS A 164 0.54 -11.70 -4.78
C LYS A 164 -0.11 -10.87 -3.66
N GLY A 165 -0.50 -9.64 -4.00
CA GLY A 165 -1.18 -8.72 -3.07
C GLY A 165 -0.26 -7.84 -2.22
N LYS A 166 1.07 -8.03 -2.24
CA LYS A 166 2.00 -7.19 -1.46
C LYS A 166 1.98 -5.73 -1.92
N LEU A 167 2.06 -5.49 -3.23
CA LEU A 167 1.98 -4.12 -3.78
C LEU A 167 0.65 -3.41 -3.47
N ASP A 168 -0.45 -4.17 -3.38
CA ASP A 168 -1.79 -3.67 -3.03
C ASP A 168 -1.86 -3.24 -1.55
N ARG A 169 -1.32 -4.06 -0.65
CA ARG A 169 -1.18 -3.73 0.79
C ARG A 169 -0.26 -2.53 1.02
N LEU A 170 0.90 -2.51 0.36
CA LEU A 170 1.85 -1.41 0.44
C LEU A 170 1.23 -0.09 -0.05
N LEU A 171 0.46 -0.12 -1.15
CA LEU A 171 -0.26 1.08 -1.61
C LEU A 171 -1.27 1.56 -0.58
N LYS A 172 -2.05 0.65 0.03
CA LYS A 172 -3.02 0.99 1.08
C LYS A 172 -2.35 1.62 2.30
N LEU A 173 -1.23 1.07 2.77
CA LEU A 173 -0.46 1.64 3.89
C LEU A 173 0.13 3.01 3.54
N ARG A 174 0.62 3.21 2.31
CA ARG A 174 1.02 4.54 1.84
C ARG A 174 -0.16 5.52 1.80
N LEU A 175 -1.33 5.12 1.31
CA LEU A 175 -2.50 6.01 1.27
C LEU A 175 -2.97 6.43 2.68
N VAL A 176 -2.79 5.56 3.69
CA VAL A 176 -2.96 5.94 5.10
C VAL A 176 -1.89 6.95 5.53
N ALA A 177 -0.61 6.64 5.30
CA ALA A 177 0.53 7.48 5.68
C ALA A 177 0.51 8.91 5.08
N ASP A 178 0.08 9.04 3.82
CA ASP A 178 0.15 10.28 3.05
C ASP A 178 -1.12 11.13 3.14
N TYR A 179 -2.31 10.51 3.27
CA TYR A 179 -3.60 11.17 3.01
C TYR A 179 -4.72 10.89 4.04
N ARG A 180 -4.43 10.25 5.17
CA ARG A 180 -5.42 10.02 6.23
C ARG A 180 -4.95 10.65 7.55
N GLU A 181 -5.91 11.06 8.37
CA GLU A 181 -5.66 11.57 9.74
C GLU A 181 -5.02 10.49 10.64
N ALA A 182 -5.43 9.22 10.44
CA ALA A 182 -4.85 8.08 11.12
C ALA A 182 -3.43 7.78 10.59
N SER A 183 -2.45 7.71 11.50
CA SER A 183 -1.08 7.32 11.15
C SER A 183 -0.90 5.80 11.10
N VAL A 184 0.07 5.36 10.30
CA VAL A 184 0.49 3.96 10.20
C VAL A 184 1.15 3.51 11.51
N SER A 185 0.78 2.34 12.02
CA SER A 185 1.35 1.82 13.26
C SER A 185 2.83 1.41 13.07
N ARG A 186 3.59 1.34 14.17
CA ARG A 186 4.97 0.82 14.13
C ARG A 186 5.02 -0.65 13.69
N GLY A 187 3.95 -1.43 13.93
CA GLY A 187 3.83 -2.81 13.45
C GLY A 187 3.67 -2.84 11.93
N ASP A 188 2.72 -2.08 11.40
CA ASP A 188 2.44 -1.99 9.96
C ASP A 188 3.62 -1.41 9.18
N ALA A 189 4.37 -0.45 9.73
CA ALA A 189 5.58 0.07 9.11
C ALA A 189 6.70 -0.99 9.00
N LYS A 190 6.86 -1.85 10.02
CA LYS A 190 7.78 -2.99 9.97
C LYS A 190 7.30 -4.08 9.00
N GLU A 191 5.99 -4.30 8.93
CA GLU A 191 5.37 -5.21 7.97
C GLU A 191 5.61 -4.73 6.53
N ALA A 192 5.32 -3.45 6.25
CA ALA A 192 5.54 -2.82 4.96
C ALA A 192 6.99 -2.92 4.51
N LEU A 193 7.94 -2.63 5.39
CA LEU A 193 9.36 -2.81 5.11
C LEU A 193 9.68 -4.27 4.70
N ARG A 194 9.16 -5.27 5.44
CA ARG A 194 9.39 -6.68 5.13
C ARG A 194 8.74 -7.11 3.81
N GLU A 195 7.52 -6.68 3.52
CA GLU A 195 6.87 -6.97 2.24
C GLU A 195 7.57 -6.28 1.06
N ALA A 196 8.06 -5.05 1.23
CA ALA A 196 8.82 -4.33 0.22
C ALA A 196 10.17 -4.99 -0.06
N ARG A 197 10.90 -5.40 0.99
CA ARG A 197 12.14 -6.18 0.90
C ARG A 197 11.94 -7.46 0.08
N GLN A 198 10.90 -8.24 0.40
CA GLN A 198 10.54 -9.45 -0.35
C GLN A 198 10.25 -9.19 -1.84
N VAL A 199 9.59 -8.07 -2.18
CA VAL A 199 9.32 -7.70 -3.59
C VAL A 199 10.61 -7.28 -4.31
N VAL A 200 11.42 -6.40 -3.70
CA VAL A 200 12.65 -5.89 -4.31
C VAL A 200 13.67 -7.00 -4.52
N ASP A 201 13.92 -7.84 -3.51
CA ASP A 201 14.92 -8.91 -3.59
C ASP A 201 14.53 -9.97 -4.63
N ALA A 202 13.25 -10.36 -4.69
CA ALA A 202 12.75 -11.32 -5.68
C ALA A 202 12.80 -10.77 -7.12
N ILE A 203 12.62 -9.47 -7.30
CA ILE A 203 12.75 -8.81 -8.60
C ILE A 203 14.22 -8.67 -8.99
N ALA A 204 15.10 -8.20 -8.09
CA ALA A 204 16.54 -8.10 -8.32
C ALA A 204 17.11 -9.47 -8.72
N THR A 205 16.80 -10.51 -7.94
CA THR A 205 17.17 -11.91 -8.24
C THR A 205 16.68 -12.39 -9.61
N LYS A 206 15.58 -11.84 -10.14
CA LYS A 206 15.03 -12.21 -11.45
C LYS A 206 15.59 -11.39 -12.63
N LEU A 207 16.21 -10.25 -12.34
CA LEU A 207 16.85 -9.37 -13.31
C LEU A 207 18.36 -9.65 -13.42
N GLU A 208 19.00 -10.02 -12.32
CA GLU A 208 20.45 -10.26 -12.20
C GLU A 208 20.82 -11.75 -12.45
N ARG A 209 19.94 -12.50 -13.11
CA ARG A 209 20.09 -13.91 -13.54
C ARG A 209 19.70 -14.09 -15.00
#